data_AF-A0A349V2Q3-F1
#
_entry.id   AF-A0A349V2Q3-F1
#
_cell.length_a   1.000
_cell.length_b   1.000
_cell.length_c   1.000
_cell.angle_alpha   90.00
_cell.angle_beta   90.00
_cell.angle_gamma   90.00
#
_symmetry.space_group_name_H-M   'P 1'
#
loop_
_entity.id
_entity.type
_entity.pdbx_description
1 polymer ?
#
loop_
_entity_poly.entity_id
_entity_poly.type
_entity_poly.pdbx_seq_one_letter_code
_entity_poly.pdbx_strand_id
1 'polypeptide(L)'
;MPSPSELVANGRTDEEIGQFIGADRLLYQRLEHLIEAVREGNPEIIRVDASCFDGRYITGNVSADFLKTVAGTRSDQAKTQRTEALDVAEISAYH
;
A
#
# COMPACT_ATOMS: atom_id res chain seq x y z
N MET A 1 4.90 0.60 -0.45
CA MET A 1 3.44 0.63 -0.64
C MET A 1 3.06 1.81 -1.53
N PRO A 2 2.03 1.66 -2.37
CA PRO A 2 1.47 2.77 -3.14
C PRO A 2 0.87 3.84 -2.20
N SER A 3 0.55 5.00 -2.74
CA SER A 3 -0.13 6.06 -1.98
C SER A 3 -1.49 5.58 -1.47
N PRO A 4 -2.04 6.16 -0.38
CA PRO A 4 -3.36 5.80 0.08
C PRO A 4 -4.41 5.90 -1.04
N SER A 5 -4.37 6.91 -1.89
CA SER A 5 -5.31 7.11 -3.02
C SER A 5 -5.28 5.98 -4.06
N GLU A 6 -4.21 5.22 -4.13
CA GLU A 6 -4.06 4.09 -5.05
C GLU A 6 -4.50 2.76 -4.41
N LEU A 7 -4.79 2.74 -3.10
CA LEU A 7 -5.30 1.55 -2.42
C LEU A 7 -6.77 1.33 -2.78
N VAL A 8 -7.10 0.10 -3.19
CA VAL A 8 -8.48 -0.28 -3.51
C VAL A 8 -9.43 -0.05 -2.34
N ALA A 9 -8.95 -0.24 -1.11
CA ALA A 9 -9.74 -0.08 0.10
C ALA A 9 -9.88 1.38 0.58
N ASN A 10 -9.16 2.34 -0.03
CA ASN A 10 -9.22 3.72 0.45
C ASN A 10 -10.59 4.35 0.16
N GLY A 11 -11.26 4.78 1.23
CA GLY A 11 -12.56 5.46 1.16
C GLY A 11 -13.69 4.57 0.66
N ARG A 12 -13.51 3.25 0.66
CA ARG A 12 -14.52 2.27 0.24
C ARG A 12 -14.91 1.37 1.41
N THR A 13 -16.18 0.97 1.47
CA THR A 13 -16.62 -0.13 2.35
C THR A 13 -16.23 -1.48 1.76
N ASP A 14 -16.27 -2.54 2.57
CA ASP A 14 -15.97 -3.90 2.12
C ASP A 14 -16.87 -4.34 0.95
N GLU A 15 -18.15 -3.95 0.97
CA GLU A 15 -19.10 -4.21 -0.12
C GLU A 15 -18.69 -3.50 -1.42
N GLU A 16 -18.30 -2.23 -1.33
CA GLU A 16 -17.85 -1.44 -2.48
C GLU A 16 -16.55 -2.02 -3.07
N ILE A 17 -15.64 -2.50 -2.22
CA ILE A 17 -14.42 -3.17 -2.65
C ILE A 17 -14.77 -4.48 -3.37
N GLY A 18 -15.66 -5.29 -2.79
CA GLY A 18 -16.10 -6.56 -3.37
C GLY A 18 -16.72 -6.36 -4.76
N GLN A 19 -17.60 -5.37 -4.90
CA GLN A 19 -18.18 -4.99 -6.19
C GLN A 19 -17.12 -4.50 -7.17
N PHE A 20 -16.19 -3.65 -6.72
CA PHE A 20 -15.13 -3.10 -7.56
C PHE A 20 -14.23 -4.18 -8.16
N ILE A 21 -13.92 -5.23 -7.41
CA ILE A 21 -13.10 -6.36 -7.88
C ILE A 21 -13.91 -7.50 -8.52
N GLY A 22 -15.24 -7.41 -8.54
CA GLY A 22 -16.13 -8.44 -9.09
C GLY A 22 -16.21 -9.72 -8.26
N ALA A 23 -16.05 -9.62 -6.93
CA ALA A 23 -16.11 -10.78 -6.04
C ALA A 23 -17.52 -11.03 -5.50
N ASP A 24 -17.93 -12.30 -5.45
CA ASP A 24 -19.20 -12.72 -4.82
C ASP A 24 -19.17 -12.57 -3.28
N ARG A 25 -17.98 -12.69 -2.70
CA ARG A 25 -17.71 -12.59 -1.26
C ARG A 25 -16.34 -11.95 -1.07
N LEU A 26 -16.26 -11.05 -0.09
CA LEU A 26 -15.00 -10.48 0.40
C LEU A 26 -14.88 -10.77 1.90
N LEU A 27 -13.67 -11.10 2.33
CA LEU A 27 -13.32 -11.39 3.72
C LEU A 27 -11.99 -10.71 4.01
N TYR A 28 -11.93 -9.94 5.08
CA TYR A 28 -10.69 -9.47 5.66
C TYR A 28 -10.34 -10.23 6.94
N GLN A 29 -9.04 -10.51 7.10
CA GLN A 29 -8.50 -11.00 8.37
C GLN A 29 -8.56 -9.87 9.40
N ARG A 30 -8.99 -10.19 10.63
CA ARG A 30 -8.95 -9.24 11.74
C ARG A 30 -7.51 -8.94 12.16
N LEU A 31 -7.19 -7.68 12.41
CA LEU A 31 -5.83 -7.26 12.74
C LEU A 31 -5.32 -7.91 14.04
N GLU A 32 -6.18 -8.04 15.05
CA GLU A 32 -5.85 -8.70 16.31
C GLU A 32 -5.43 -10.16 16.12
N HIS A 33 -6.13 -10.89 15.24
CA HIS A 33 -5.79 -12.28 14.92
C HIS A 33 -4.49 -12.38 14.12
N LEU A 34 -4.21 -11.41 13.24
CA LEU A 34 -2.94 -11.37 12.53
C LEU A 34 -1.77 -11.18 13.52
N ILE A 35 -1.94 -10.29 14.50
CA ILE A 35 -0.93 -10.07 15.55
C ILE A 35 -0.74 -11.35 16.38
N GLU A 36 -1.82 -12.03 16.78
CA GLU A 36 -1.75 -13.30 17.51
C GLU A 36 -1.02 -14.38 16.70
N ALA A 37 -1.34 -14.53 15.41
CA ALA A 37 -0.70 -15.51 14.53
C ALA A 37 0.82 -15.27 14.39
N VAL A 38 1.26 -14.01 14.33
CA VAL A 38 2.69 -13.68 14.32
C VAL A 38 3.37 -14.07 15.64
N ARG A 39 2.70 -13.84 16.77
CA ARG A 39 3.23 -14.14 18.11
C ARG A 39 3.29 -15.64 18.41
N GLU A 40 2.48 -16.46 17.75
CA GLU A 40 2.55 -17.93 17.87
C GLU A 40 3.95 -18.46 17.52
N GLY A 41 4.60 -17.89 16.50
CA GLY A 41 5.95 -18.27 16.09
C GLY A 41 7.05 -17.77 17.03
N ASN A 42 6.78 -16.71 17.82
CA ASN A 42 7.71 -16.18 18.82
C ASN A 42 6.97 -15.35 19.90
N PRO A 43 6.71 -15.94 21.08
CA PRO A 43 5.99 -15.26 22.18
C PRO A 43 6.70 -14.03 22.74
N GLU A 44 8.02 -13.91 22.56
CA GLU A 44 8.82 -12.75 23.01
C GLU A 44 8.51 -11.47 22.22
N ILE A 45 7.81 -11.58 21.08
CA ILE A 45 7.31 -10.41 20.35
C ILE A 45 6.17 -9.78 21.16
N ILE A 46 6.46 -8.64 21.78
CA ILE A 46 5.51 -7.88 22.62
C ILE A 46 4.61 -6.98 21.76
N ARG A 47 5.12 -6.43 20.66
CA ARG A 47 4.41 -5.52 19.74
C ARG A 47 4.87 -5.74 18.30
N VAL A 48 3.93 -5.59 17.37
CA VAL A 48 4.17 -5.64 15.93
C VAL A 48 3.88 -4.25 15.36
N ASP A 49 4.73 -3.77 14.44
CA ASP A 49 4.39 -2.58 13.66
C ASP A 49 3.29 -2.95 12.65
N ALA A 50 2.08 -2.46 12.90
CA ALA A 50 0.91 -2.66 12.06
C ALA A 50 0.45 -1.35 11.40
N SER A 51 1.37 -0.38 11.27
CA SER A 51 1.09 0.99 10.84
C SER A 51 0.43 1.10 9.47
N CYS A 52 0.66 0.13 8.57
CA CYS A 52 0.00 0.05 7.28
C CYS A 52 -1.48 -0.38 7.35
N PHE A 53 -1.94 -0.94 8.48
CA PHE A 53 -3.32 -1.34 8.72
C PHE A 53 -4.07 -0.36 9.63
N ASP A 54 -3.44 0.09 10.72
CA ASP A 54 -4.08 0.93 11.74
C ASP A 54 -3.69 2.42 11.70
N GLY A 55 -2.74 2.77 10.84
CA GLY A 55 -2.21 4.14 10.71
C GLY A 55 -1.31 4.59 11.86
N ARG A 56 -0.96 3.72 12.81
CA ARG A 56 -0.19 4.05 14.02
C ARG A 56 1.29 3.74 13.82
N TYR A 57 2.03 4.73 13.34
CA TYR A 57 3.47 4.61 13.14
C TYR A 57 4.23 4.72 14.47
N ILE A 58 5.03 3.69 14.80
CA ILE A 58 5.75 3.60 16.09
C ILE A 58 6.77 4.74 16.29
N THR A 59 7.27 5.34 15.21
CA THR A 59 8.26 6.42 15.25
C THR A 59 7.69 7.77 15.69
N GLY A 60 6.36 7.91 15.74
CA GLY A 60 5.65 9.10 16.27
C GLY A 60 5.78 10.38 15.43
N ASN A 61 6.54 10.36 14.33
CA ASN A 61 6.82 11.52 13.48
C ASN A 61 6.25 11.38 12.05
N VAL A 62 5.41 10.39 11.82
CA VAL A 62 4.78 10.17 10.50
C VAL A 62 3.46 10.93 10.46
N SER A 63 3.45 12.05 9.73
CA SER A 63 2.25 12.84 9.47
C SER A 63 1.61 12.50 8.13
N ALA A 64 0.33 12.85 7.97
CA ALA A 64 -0.35 12.73 6.69
C ALA A 64 0.35 13.53 5.57
N ASP A 65 0.89 14.71 5.91
CA ASP A 65 1.61 15.54 4.94
C ASP A 65 2.94 14.93 4.52
N PHE A 66 3.67 14.33 5.46
CA PHE A 66 4.88 13.56 5.14
C PHE A 66 4.57 12.42 4.16
N LEU A 67 3.50 11.66 4.39
CA LEU A 67 3.09 10.58 3.50
C LEU A 67 2.69 11.08 2.10
N LYS A 68 2.04 12.25 2.00
CA LYS A 68 1.71 12.90 0.72
C LYS A 68 2.98 13.29 -0.04
N THR A 69 3.98 13.88 0.62
CA THR A 69 5.25 14.25 -0.01
C THR A 69 5.98 13.02 -0.55
N VAL A 70 6.03 11.94 0.23
CA VAL A 70 6.64 10.67 -0.19
C VAL A 70 5.89 10.06 -1.37
N ALA A 71 4.55 10.08 -1.36
CA ALA A 71 3.72 9.61 -2.46
C ALA A 71 3.95 10.40 -3.76
N GLY A 72 4.00 11.74 -3.68
CA GLY A 72 4.28 12.60 -4.84
C GLY A 72 5.64 12.29 -5.46
N THR A 73 6.69 12.19 -4.63
CA THR A 73 8.04 11.83 -5.08
C THR A 73 8.08 10.50 -5.83
N ARG A 74 7.35 9.48 -5.34
CA ARG A 74 7.26 8.17 -5.99
C ARG A 74 6.50 8.24 -7.32
N SER A 75 5.43 9.01 -7.39
CA SER A 75 4.65 9.19 -8.63
C SER A 75 5.50 9.84 -9.72
N ASP A 76 6.27 10.87 -9.37
CA ASP A 76 7.13 11.59 -10.32
C ASP A 76 8.29 10.71 -10.81
N GLN A 77 8.88 9.89 -9.93
CA GLN A 77 9.86 8.88 -10.32
C GLN A 77 9.27 7.84 -11.28
N ALA A 78 8.08 7.31 -10.99
CA ALA A 78 7.41 6.34 -11.84
C ALA A 78 7.04 6.91 -13.21
N LYS A 79 6.61 8.18 -13.28
CA LYS A 79 6.37 8.89 -14.54
C LYS A 79 7.66 9.04 -15.34
N THR A 80 8.75 9.45 -14.70
CA THR A 80 10.05 9.65 -15.35
C THR A 80 10.56 8.33 -15.95
N GLN A 81 10.55 7.24 -15.18
CA GLN A 81 10.93 5.91 -15.68
C GLN A 81 10.04 5.44 -16.84
N ARG A 82 8.73 5.74 -16.79
CA ARG A 82 7.82 5.39 -17.88
C ARG A 82 8.12 6.17 -19.16
N THR A 83 8.45 7.45 -19.04
CA THR A 83 8.88 8.28 -20.19
C THR A 83 10.19 7.76 -20.77
N GLU A 84 11.20 7.50 -19.94
CA GLU A 84 12.48 6.94 -20.40
C GLU A 84 12.32 5.57 -21.08
N ALA A 85 11.45 4.71 -20.54
CA ALA A 85 11.16 3.41 -21.15
C ALA A 85 10.45 3.54 -22.51
N LEU A 86 9.58 4.54 -22.69
CA LEU A 86 8.95 4.84 -23.99
C LEU A 86 9.97 5.37 -24.99
N ASP A 87 10.85 6.28 -24.57
CA ASP A 87 11.91 6.84 -25.42
C ASP A 87 12.88 5.75 -25.92
N VAL A 88 13.26 4.81 -25.04
CA VAL A 88 14.11 3.66 -25.41
C VAL A 88 13.39 2.70 -26.36
N ALA A 89 12.10 2.45 -26.13
CA ALA A 89 11.30 1.59 -27.01
C ALA A 89 11.11 2.18 -28.40
N GLU A 90 10.94 3.51 -28.51
CA GLU A 90 10.89 4.20 -29.79
C GLU A 90 12.22 4.11 -30.55
N ILE A 91 13.36 4.33 -29.88
CA ILE A 91 14.69 4.21 -30.51
C ILE A 91 14.94 2.78 -31.03
N SER A 92 14.52 1.75 -30.28
CA SER A 92 14.66 0.35 -30.68
C SER A 92 13.73 -0.07 -31.82
N ALA A 93 12.65 0.66 -32.09
CA ALA A 93 11.72 0.36 -33.18
C ALA A 93 12.20 0.88 -34.55
N TYR A 94 13.22 1.74 -34.57
CA TYR A 94 13.81 2.34 -35.77
C TYR A 94 15.18 1.74 -36.18
N HIS A 95 15.65 0.67 -35.52
CA HIS A 95 16.81 -0.13 -35.92
C HIS A 95 16.40 -1.60 -36.13
#